data_AF-A0A850SIW6-F1
#
_entry.id   AF-A0A850SIW6-F1
#
_cell.length_a   1.000
_cell.length_b   1.000
_cell.length_c   1.000
_cell.angle_alpha   90.00
_cell.angle_beta   90.00
_cell.angle_gamma   90.00
#
_symmetry.space_group_name_H-M   'P 1'
#
loop_
_entity.id
_entity.type
_entity.pdbx_description
1 polymer ?
#
loop_
_entity_poly.entity_id
_entity_poly.type
_entity_poly.pdbx_seq_one_letter_code
_entity_poly.pdbx_strand_id
1 'polypeptide(L)'
;MLPRSSARKVVESGKRYGTLLGSGAASGLIASLALSALMLLAERVAGLPVGTFYIVLVSAVTQATDYGMSAIVQGLMLHLAAGTALGLVMSAPFAVSRRAYSLLGRFAPGFGLGAGALIWAALFVPVTFGIMMPLLQSHDGQSVISQRAPDSKLFQVAVSDLLAMMDRVIYTALAFNMLYGLVALILTRSLSGALFGRRKQVIL
;
A
#
# COMPACT_ATOMS: atom_id res chain seq x y z
N MET A 1 22.00 -19.13 -36.21
CA MET A 1 20.53 -18.99 -36.43
C MET A 1 19.78 -19.58 -35.24
N LEU A 2 19.18 -18.74 -34.38
CA LEU A 2 18.29 -19.24 -33.33
C LEU A 2 17.04 -19.86 -34.00
N PRO A 3 16.60 -21.07 -33.62
CA PRO A 3 15.42 -21.69 -34.22
C PRO A 3 14.20 -20.80 -33.97
N ARG A 4 13.39 -20.54 -35.02
CA ARG A 4 12.18 -19.69 -34.99
C ARG A 4 11.24 -19.97 -33.81
N SER A 5 11.24 -21.20 -33.28
CA SER A 5 10.44 -21.58 -32.10
C SER A 5 10.94 -21.00 -30.77
N SER A 6 12.26 -20.78 -30.62
CA SER A 6 12.85 -20.21 -29.41
C SER A 6 12.63 -18.71 -29.32
N ALA A 7 12.76 -18.00 -30.46
CA ALA A 7 12.46 -16.57 -30.53
C ALA A 7 10.99 -16.27 -30.16
N ARG A 8 10.04 -17.09 -30.63
CA ARG A 8 8.61 -16.96 -30.29
C ARG A 8 8.33 -17.12 -28.79
N LYS A 9 8.95 -18.11 -28.15
CA LYS A 9 8.81 -18.35 -26.71
C LYS A 9 9.34 -17.18 -25.87
N VAL A 10 10.47 -16.60 -26.27
CA VAL A 10 11.08 -15.44 -25.58
C VAL A 10 10.16 -14.22 -25.66
N VAL A 11 9.63 -13.92 -26.85
CA VAL A 11 8.71 -12.79 -27.07
C VAL A 11 7.40 -12.97 -26.28
N GLU A 12 6.82 -14.18 -26.29
CA GLU A 12 5.61 -14.47 -25.52
C GLU A 12 5.84 -14.38 -24.00
N SER A 13 7.01 -14.81 -23.52
CA SER A 13 7.37 -14.72 -22.11
C SER A 13 7.52 -13.27 -21.66
N GLY A 14 8.24 -12.43 -22.42
CA GLY A 14 8.39 -11.01 -22.13
C GLY A 14 7.05 -10.26 -22.15
N LYS A 15 6.18 -10.58 -23.12
CA LYS A 15 4.84 -9.98 -23.22
C LYS A 15 3.94 -10.35 -22.04
N ARG A 16 4.00 -11.60 -21.57
CA ARG A 16 3.28 -12.06 -20.37
C ARG A 16 3.80 -11.38 -19.11
N TYR A 17 5.12 -11.28 -18.98
CA TYR A 17 5.78 -10.61 -17.86
C TYR A 17 5.31 -9.16 -17.73
N GLY A 18 5.37 -8.40 -18.83
CA GLY A 18 4.88 -7.01 -18.86
C GLY A 18 3.40 -6.86 -18.51
N THR A 19 2.54 -7.76 -19.01
CA THR A 19 1.10 -7.74 -18.66
C THR A 19 0.85 -8.00 -17.17
N LEU A 20 1.59 -8.92 -16.56
CA LEU A 20 1.43 -9.24 -15.13
C LEU A 20 1.93 -8.11 -14.23
N LEU A 21 3.11 -7.57 -14.53
CA LEU A 21 3.63 -6.42 -13.79
C LEU A 21 2.74 -5.18 -13.95
N GLY A 22 2.30 -4.87 -15.16
CA GLY A 22 1.38 -3.75 -15.39
C GLY A 22 0.04 -3.91 -14.65
N SER A 23 -0.49 -5.14 -14.59
CA SER A 23 -1.70 -5.45 -13.81
C SER A 23 -1.44 -5.31 -12.30
N GLY A 24 -0.25 -5.71 -11.84
CA GLY A 24 0.22 -5.53 -10.45
C GLY A 24 0.33 -4.07 -10.05
N ALA A 25 0.96 -3.24 -10.88
CA ALA A 25 1.05 -1.80 -10.65
C ALA A 25 -0.34 -1.14 -10.57
N ALA A 26 -1.20 -1.40 -11.57
CA ALA A 26 -2.53 -0.81 -11.63
C ALA A 26 -3.41 -1.26 -10.45
N SER A 27 -3.36 -2.54 -10.09
CA SER A 27 -4.11 -3.06 -8.94
C SER A 27 -3.60 -2.51 -7.61
N GLY A 28 -2.28 -2.36 -7.45
CA GLY A 28 -1.67 -1.72 -6.28
C GLY A 28 -2.13 -0.26 -6.13
N LEU A 29 -2.16 0.50 -7.23
CA LEU A 29 -2.69 1.87 -7.24
C LEU A 29 -4.18 1.91 -6.84
N ILE A 30 -5.02 1.06 -7.44
CA ILE A 30 -6.45 1.00 -7.14
C ILE A 30 -6.70 0.58 -5.69
N ALA A 31 -5.98 -0.43 -5.20
CA ALA A 31 -6.08 -0.88 -3.81
C ALA A 31 -5.70 0.24 -2.83
N SER A 32 -4.67 1.02 -3.17
CA SER A 32 -4.23 2.15 -2.35
C SER A 32 -5.22 3.30 -2.36
N LEU A 33 -5.85 3.59 -3.49
CA LEU A 33 -6.96 4.55 -3.57
C LEU A 33 -8.16 4.10 -2.73
N ALA A 34 -8.53 2.83 -2.81
CA ALA A 34 -9.63 2.28 -2.00
C ALA A 34 -9.32 2.42 -0.50
N LEU A 35 -8.12 2.03 -0.07
CA LEU A 35 -7.69 2.19 1.31
C LEU A 35 -7.58 3.64 1.75
N SER A 36 -7.14 4.53 0.86
CA SER A 36 -7.11 5.97 1.13
C SER A 36 -8.50 6.49 1.50
N ALA A 37 -9.54 6.08 0.77
CA ALA A 37 -10.92 6.43 1.10
C ALA A 37 -11.37 5.84 2.45
N LEU A 38 -11.04 4.57 2.74
CA LEU A 38 -11.36 3.95 4.03
C LEU A 38 -10.63 4.61 5.19
N MET A 39 -9.36 4.98 5.03
CA MET A 39 -8.58 5.67 6.06
C MET A 39 -9.15 7.05 6.35
N LEU A 40 -9.48 7.83 5.32
CA LEU A 40 -10.10 9.15 5.51
C LEU A 40 -11.46 9.04 6.21
N LEU A 41 -12.23 8.00 5.90
CA LEU A 41 -13.48 7.71 6.61
C LEU A 41 -13.22 7.29 8.06
N ALA A 42 -12.22 6.46 8.30
CA ALA A 42 -11.84 6.02 9.65
C ALA A 42 -11.38 7.21 10.52
N GLU A 43 -10.61 8.15 9.94
CA GLU A 43 -10.22 9.40 10.62
C GLU A 43 -11.44 10.24 10.99
N ARG A 44 -12.38 10.43 10.06
CA ARG A 44 -13.64 11.14 10.32
C ARG A 44 -14.43 10.51 11.46
N VAL A 45 -14.59 9.19 11.47
CA VAL A 45 -15.33 8.46 12.50
C VAL A 45 -14.59 8.49 13.84
N ALA A 46 -13.26 8.50 13.83
CA ALA A 46 -12.43 8.63 15.02
C ALA A 46 -12.34 10.05 15.59
N GLY A 47 -12.96 11.05 14.93
CA GLY A 47 -12.88 12.46 15.34
C GLY A 47 -11.53 13.12 15.06
N LEU A 48 -10.69 12.50 14.23
CA LEU A 48 -9.41 13.05 13.80
C LEU A 48 -9.61 14.01 12.60
N PRO A 49 -8.76 15.05 12.47
CA PRO A 49 -8.71 15.84 11.26
C PRO A 49 -8.46 14.95 10.03
N VAL A 50 -9.18 15.21 8.94
CA VAL A 50 -8.99 14.45 7.69
C VAL A 50 -7.61 14.69 7.13
N GLY A 51 -6.90 13.62 6.82
CA GLY A 51 -5.56 13.64 6.26
C GLY A 51 -4.45 13.64 7.31
N THR A 52 -4.75 13.42 8.60
CA THR A 52 -3.74 13.27 9.65
C THR A 52 -2.74 12.16 9.31
N PHE A 53 -3.18 11.01 8.79
CA PHE A 53 -2.31 9.93 8.33
C PHE A 53 -1.31 10.41 7.28
N TYR A 54 -1.75 11.18 6.29
CA TYR A 54 -0.89 11.67 5.21
C TYR A 54 0.12 12.71 5.70
N ILE A 55 -0.27 13.57 6.65
CA ILE A 55 0.65 14.52 7.28
C ILE A 55 1.72 13.76 8.07
N VAL A 56 1.33 12.79 8.90
CA VAL A 56 2.28 11.96 9.67
C VAL A 56 3.23 11.21 8.74
N LEU A 57 2.71 10.65 7.64
CA LEU A 57 3.50 9.95 6.64
C LEU A 57 4.58 10.86 6.01
N VAL A 58 4.22 12.08 5.61
CA VAL A 58 5.18 13.06 5.05
C VAL A 58 6.14 13.55 6.13
N SER A 59 5.68 13.70 7.37
CA SER A 59 6.51 14.09 8.50
C SER A 59 7.62 13.10 8.78
N ALA A 60 7.29 11.80 8.74
CA ALA A 60 8.27 10.74 8.91
C ALA A 60 9.34 10.72 7.82
N VAL A 61 9.03 11.19 6.61
CA VAL A 61 9.96 11.18 5.46
C VAL A 61 10.75 12.49 5.32
N THR A 62 10.11 13.63 5.56
CA THR A 62 10.68 14.96 5.27
C THR A 62 11.24 15.67 6.49
N GLN A 63 10.87 15.23 7.71
CA GLN A 63 11.22 15.88 8.98
C GLN A 63 10.88 17.38 9.04
N ALA A 64 9.98 17.87 8.19
CA ALA A 64 9.53 19.26 8.23
C ALA A 64 8.55 19.48 9.40
N THR A 65 8.31 20.74 9.76
CA THR A 65 7.47 21.11 10.92
C THR A 65 6.22 21.92 10.55
N ASP A 66 6.12 22.41 9.31
CA ASP A 66 4.99 23.21 8.84
C ASP A 66 4.18 22.48 7.77
N TYR A 67 2.97 22.05 8.13
CA TYR A 67 2.12 21.24 7.25
C TYR A 67 0.77 21.89 7.01
N GLY A 68 0.57 22.34 5.77
CA GLY A 68 -0.72 22.77 5.23
C GLY A 68 -1.34 21.73 4.29
N MET A 69 -2.31 22.15 3.48
CA MET A 69 -3.00 21.27 2.52
C MET A 69 -2.04 20.56 1.53
N SER A 70 -0.89 21.18 1.22
CA SER A 70 0.15 20.60 0.37
C SER A 70 0.72 19.29 0.94
N ALA A 71 0.83 19.17 2.26
CA ALA A 71 1.35 17.99 2.95
C ALA A 71 0.41 16.79 2.80
N ILE A 72 -0.90 17.03 2.86
CA ILE A 72 -1.92 16.00 2.67
C ILE A 72 -1.82 15.45 1.24
N VAL A 73 -1.71 16.33 0.24
CA VAL A 73 -1.57 15.91 -1.17
C VAL A 73 -0.28 15.13 -1.38
N GLN A 74 0.84 15.60 -0.82
CA GLN A 74 2.13 14.91 -0.91
C GLN A 74 2.08 13.53 -0.25
N GLY A 75 1.46 13.42 0.93
CA GLY A 75 1.33 12.16 1.64
C GLY A 75 0.42 11.18 0.92
N LEU A 76 -0.67 11.66 0.31
CA LEU A 76 -1.50 10.84 -0.56
C LEU A 76 -0.71 10.35 -1.77
N MET A 77 0.02 11.23 -2.46
CA MET A 77 0.85 10.83 -3.60
C MET A 77 1.91 9.79 -3.21
N LEU A 78 2.57 9.98 -2.07
CA LEU A 78 3.53 9.03 -1.53
C LEU A 78 2.88 7.68 -1.20
N HIS A 79 1.70 7.69 -0.59
CA HIS A 79 0.94 6.48 -0.29
C HIS A 79 0.56 5.72 -1.58
N LEU A 80 0.08 6.43 -2.60
CA LEU A 80 -0.24 5.84 -3.91
C LEU A 80 1.00 5.31 -4.64
N ALA A 81 2.14 6.01 -4.56
CA ALA A 81 3.39 5.57 -5.15
C ALA A 81 3.92 4.30 -4.46
N ALA A 82 3.95 4.29 -3.13
CA ALA A 82 4.35 3.13 -2.34
C ALA A 82 3.44 1.93 -2.63
N GLY A 83 2.13 2.15 -2.66
CA GLY A 83 1.16 1.12 -3.01
C GLY A 83 1.24 0.64 -4.45
N THR A 84 1.65 1.47 -5.41
CA THR A 84 1.92 1.03 -6.78
C THR A 84 3.18 0.15 -6.83
N ALA A 85 4.24 0.55 -6.13
CA ALA A 85 5.48 -0.21 -6.03
C ALA A 85 5.29 -1.58 -5.35
N LEU A 86 4.52 -1.63 -4.27
CA LEU A 86 4.17 -2.88 -3.59
C LEU A 86 3.35 -3.80 -4.50
N GLY A 87 2.40 -3.26 -5.27
CA GLY A 87 1.65 -4.05 -6.25
C GLY A 87 2.54 -4.67 -7.32
N LEU A 88 3.55 -3.94 -7.79
CA LEU A 88 4.59 -4.46 -8.70
C LEU A 88 5.36 -5.62 -8.05
N VAL A 89 5.90 -5.41 -6.85
CA VAL A 89 6.69 -6.41 -6.12
C VAL A 89 5.87 -7.67 -5.86
N MET A 90 4.62 -7.52 -5.42
CA MET A 90 3.71 -8.64 -5.18
C MET A 90 3.40 -9.42 -6.47
N SER A 91 3.33 -8.74 -7.62
CA SER A 91 3.04 -9.39 -8.90
C SER A 91 4.25 -10.09 -9.54
N ALA A 92 5.48 -9.74 -9.16
CA ALA A 92 6.71 -10.22 -9.78
C ALA A 92 6.91 -11.75 -9.72
N PRO A 93 6.68 -12.44 -8.58
CA PRO A 93 6.81 -13.90 -8.52
C PRO A 93 5.88 -14.63 -9.50
N PHE A 94 4.69 -14.07 -9.74
CA PHE A 94 3.70 -14.62 -10.66
C PHE A 94 4.03 -14.32 -12.12
N ALA A 95 4.77 -13.24 -12.38
CA ALA A 95 5.27 -12.90 -13.71
C ALA A 95 6.39 -13.85 -14.17
N VAL A 96 7.24 -14.31 -13.25
CA VAL A 96 8.35 -15.22 -13.54
C VAL A 96 7.89 -16.68 -13.63
N SER A 97 7.00 -17.12 -12.74
CA SER A 97 6.61 -18.54 -12.64
C SER A 97 5.20 -18.82 -13.14
N ARG A 98 5.08 -19.64 -14.20
CA ARG A 98 3.78 -20.12 -14.69
C ARG A 98 3.02 -20.93 -13.63
N ARG A 99 3.75 -21.70 -12.82
CA ARG A 99 3.18 -22.48 -11.71
C ARG A 99 2.62 -21.56 -10.63
N ALA A 100 3.36 -20.51 -10.26
CA ALA A 100 2.89 -19.52 -9.30
C ALA A 100 1.63 -18.80 -9.82
N TYR A 101 1.59 -18.41 -11.09
CA TYR A 101 0.38 -17.80 -11.67
C TYR A 101 -0.84 -18.74 -11.65
N SER A 102 -0.65 -20.04 -11.88
CA SER A 102 -1.73 -21.02 -11.76
C SER A 102 -2.26 -21.11 -10.33
N LEU A 103 -1.36 -21.08 -9.33
CA LEU A 103 -1.72 -21.10 -7.92
C LEU A 103 -2.46 -19.81 -7.51
N LEU A 104 -2.06 -18.66 -8.07
CA LEU A 104 -2.75 -17.39 -7.88
C LEU A 104 -4.23 -17.48 -8.30
N GLY A 105 -4.56 -18.29 -9.31
CA GLY A 105 -5.95 -18.48 -9.72
C GLY A 105 -6.87 -19.12 -8.68
N ARG A 106 -6.33 -20.00 -7.82
CA ARG A 106 -7.11 -20.71 -6.80
C ARG A 106 -6.99 -20.08 -5.41
N PHE A 107 -5.84 -19.48 -5.12
CA PHE A 107 -5.48 -19.01 -3.78
C PHE A 107 -5.18 -17.50 -3.74
N ALA A 108 -5.63 -16.72 -4.74
CA ALA A 108 -5.46 -15.26 -4.76
C ALA A 108 -5.84 -14.58 -3.43
N PRO A 109 -7.00 -14.89 -2.80
CA PRO A 109 -7.35 -14.28 -1.53
C PRO A 109 -6.36 -14.60 -0.40
N GLY A 110 -5.96 -15.87 -0.26
CA GLY A 110 -5.02 -16.31 0.77
C GLY A 110 -3.62 -15.73 0.57
N PHE A 111 -3.11 -15.73 -0.67
CA PHE A 111 -1.85 -15.06 -0.99
C PHE A 111 -1.92 -13.55 -0.76
N GLY A 112 -3.08 -12.93 -1.00
CA GLY A 112 -3.28 -11.50 -0.81
C GLY A 112 -3.22 -11.12 0.67
N LEU A 113 -3.97 -11.83 1.51
CA LEU A 113 -3.93 -11.66 2.96
C LEU A 113 -2.53 -11.90 3.52
N GLY A 114 -1.87 -12.99 3.10
CA GLY A 114 -0.51 -13.32 3.53
C GLY A 114 0.53 -12.28 3.10
N ALA A 115 0.44 -11.80 1.86
CA ALA A 115 1.33 -10.73 1.36
C ALA A 115 1.08 -9.42 2.11
N GLY A 116 -0.16 -9.09 2.42
CA GLY A 116 -0.51 -7.93 3.25
C GLY A 116 0.04 -8.04 4.67
N ALA A 117 -0.10 -9.20 5.32
CA ALA A 117 0.50 -9.45 6.63
C ALA A 117 2.03 -9.36 6.59
N LEU A 118 2.66 -9.82 5.51
CA LEU A 118 4.10 -9.71 5.31
C LEU A 118 4.54 -8.25 5.14
N ILE A 119 3.80 -7.44 4.37
CA ILE A 119 4.04 -5.99 4.24
C ILE A 119 3.96 -5.32 5.61
N TRP A 120 2.93 -5.64 6.39
CA TRP A 120 2.79 -5.13 7.75
C TRP A 120 3.99 -5.52 8.63
N ALA A 121 4.37 -6.80 8.64
CA ALA A 121 5.47 -7.28 9.46
C ALA A 121 6.84 -6.73 9.02
N ALA A 122 7.05 -6.55 7.72
CA ALA A 122 8.35 -6.16 7.16
C ALA A 122 8.55 -4.64 7.04
N LEU A 123 7.48 -3.86 6.91
CA LEU A 123 7.56 -2.40 6.75
C LEU A 123 6.91 -1.66 7.92
N PHE A 124 5.66 -1.98 8.25
CA PHE A 124 4.94 -1.23 9.27
C PHE A 124 5.53 -1.42 10.67
N VAL A 125 5.80 -2.67 11.07
CA VAL A 125 6.35 -2.98 12.41
C VAL A 125 7.73 -2.36 12.62
N PRO A 126 8.72 -2.52 11.72
CA PRO A 126 10.04 -1.92 11.91
C PRO A 126 10.01 -0.39 11.92
N VAL A 127 9.18 0.25 11.09
CA VAL A 127 9.04 1.71 11.10
C VAL A 127 8.40 2.18 12.41
N THR A 128 7.36 1.48 12.87
CA THR A 128 6.63 1.85 14.11
C THR A 128 7.54 1.74 15.33
N PHE A 129 8.18 0.59 15.54
CA PHE A 129 8.99 0.36 16.75
C PHE A 129 10.43 0.87 16.64
N GLY A 130 10.99 0.92 15.43
CA GLY A 130 12.37 1.34 15.21
C GLY A 130 12.54 2.84 14.99
N ILE A 131 11.52 3.53 14.48
CA ILE A 131 11.59 4.96 14.14
C ILE A 131 10.58 5.75 14.96
N MET A 132 9.29 5.41 14.86
CA MET A 132 8.22 6.23 15.44
C MET A 132 8.23 6.23 16.97
N MET A 133 8.36 5.05 17.60
CA MET A 133 8.40 4.92 19.06
C MET A 133 9.58 5.67 19.71
N PRO A 134 10.84 5.51 19.26
CA PRO A 134 11.96 6.26 19.80
C PRO A 134 11.80 7.78 19.63
N LEU A 135 11.27 8.24 18.49
CA LEU A 135 11.00 9.67 18.28
C LEU A 135 9.99 10.21 19.29
N LEU A 136 8.91 9.47 19.54
CA LEU A 136 7.89 9.84 20.53
C LEU A 136 8.41 9.79 21.97
N GLN A 137 9.29 8.84 22.29
CA GLN A 137 9.88 8.70 23.63
C GLN A 137 11.02 9.69 23.91
N SER A 138 11.70 10.18 22.86
CA SER A 138 12.74 11.21 22.97
C SER A 138 12.19 12.59 23.28
N HIS A 139 10.89 12.81 23.06
CA HIS A 139 10.22 14.03 23.47
C HIS A 139 9.69 13.82 24.89
N ASP A 140 10.30 14.54 25.84
CA ASP A 140 9.90 14.58 27.24
C ASP A 140 8.37 14.78 27.34
N GLY A 141 7.71 14.11 28.29
CA GLY A 141 6.25 13.84 28.37
C GLY A 141 5.26 15.03 28.36
N GLN A 142 5.67 16.17 27.82
CA GLN A 142 4.90 17.38 27.55
C GLN A 142 4.83 17.73 26.05
N SER A 143 5.43 16.97 25.13
CA SER A 143 5.31 17.31 23.70
C SER A 143 3.93 16.98 23.16
N VAL A 144 3.24 18.00 22.68
CA VAL A 144 1.93 17.90 22.08
C VAL A 144 2.08 18.01 20.58
N ILE A 145 1.69 16.98 19.83
CA ILE A 145 1.59 17.08 18.37
C ILE A 145 0.44 18.05 18.09
N SER A 146 0.78 19.26 17.66
CA SER A 146 -0.16 20.35 17.41
C SER A 146 -0.49 20.41 15.93
N GLN A 147 -1.64 19.89 15.53
CA GLN A 147 -2.13 20.04 14.16
C GLN A 147 -3.04 21.27 14.08
N ARG A 148 -2.66 22.27 13.27
CA ARG A 148 -3.46 23.47 13.05
C ARG A 148 -4.54 23.15 12.00
N ALA A 149 -5.78 22.99 12.45
CA ALA A 149 -6.90 22.81 11.56
C ALA A 149 -7.28 24.15 10.85
N PRO A 150 -7.96 24.12 9.69
CA PRO A 150 -8.32 25.32 8.92
C PRO A 150 -9.20 26.32 9.68
N ASP A 151 -9.84 25.88 10.76
CA ASP A 151 -10.76 26.60 11.62
C ASP A 151 -10.09 27.15 12.90
N SER A 152 -8.76 27.27 12.93
CA SER A 152 -7.96 27.84 14.04
C SER A 152 -7.98 27.04 15.35
N LYS A 153 -8.52 25.82 15.36
CA LYS A 153 -8.42 24.92 16.52
C LYS A 153 -7.09 24.18 16.52
N LEU A 154 -6.35 24.31 17.62
CA LEU A 154 -5.13 23.52 17.88
C LEU A 154 -5.58 22.14 18.35
N PHE A 155 -5.45 21.13 17.48
CA PHE A 155 -5.60 19.74 17.91
C PHE A 155 -4.31 19.33 18.61
N GLN A 156 -4.43 19.08 19.91
CA GLN A 156 -3.35 18.72 20.79
C GLN A 156 -3.53 17.25 21.19
N VAL A 157 -2.69 16.36 20.66
CA VAL A 157 -2.67 14.95 21.09
C VAL A 157 -1.49 14.75 22.03
N ALA A 158 -1.78 14.33 23.26
CA ALA A 158 -0.76 13.95 24.23
C ALA A 158 -0.09 12.65 23.79
N VAL A 159 1.25 12.60 23.86
CA VAL A 159 2.05 11.40 23.52
C VAL A 159 1.62 10.18 24.35
N SER A 160 1.15 10.39 25.59
CA SER A 160 0.62 9.33 26.46
C SER A 160 -0.62 8.64 25.88
N ASP A 161 -1.53 9.41 25.26
CA ASP A 161 -2.74 8.86 24.65
C ASP A 161 -2.42 8.13 23.33
N LEU A 162 -1.38 8.58 22.63
CA LEU A 162 -0.85 7.92 21.44
C LEU A 162 -0.20 6.57 21.77
N LEU A 163 0.55 6.49 22.87
CA LEU A 163 1.09 5.23 23.41
C LEU A 163 -0.02 4.28 23.86
N ALA A 164 -1.07 4.79 24.53
CA ALA A 164 -2.21 3.97 24.95
C ALA A 164 -3.06 3.44 23.79
N MET A 165 -3.09 4.13 22.64
CA MET A 165 -3.76 3.67 21.42
C MET A 165 -2.87 2.82 20.51
N MET A 166 -1.58 2.67 20.80
CA MET A 166 -0.61 2.02 19.92
C MET A 166 -1.00 0.59 19.55
N ASP A 167 -1.47 -0.22 20.50
CA ASP A 167 -1.94 -1.58 20.23
C ASP A 167 -3.07 -1.58 19.21
N ARG A 168 -4.05 -0.67 19.38
CA ARG A 168 -5.16 -0.52 18.46
C ARG A 168 -4.68 -0.09 17.08
N VAL A 169 -3.73 0.85 17.00
CA VAL A 169 -3.13 1.29 15.74
C VAL A 169 -2.43 0.14 15.03
N ILE A 170 -1.66 -0.67 15.75
CA ILE A 170 -0.93 -1.83 15.22
C ILE A 170 -1.90 -2.87 14.63
N TYR A 171 -2.95 -3.25 15.36
CA TYR A 171 -3.93 -4.22 14.88
C TYR A 171 -4.76 -3.68 13.72
N THR A 172 -5.13 -2.40 13.75
CA THR A 172 -5.88 -1.77 12.67
C THR A 172 -5.01 -1.65 11.41
N ALA A 173 -3.72 -1.34 11.57
CA ALA A 173 -2.75 -1.34 10.47
C ALA A 173 -2.57 -2.73 9.87
N LEU A 174 -2.54 -3.80 10.67
CA LEU A 174 -2.52 -5.17 10.16
C LEU A 174 -3.74 -5.43 9.27
N ALA A 175 -4.94 -5.09 9.74
CA ALA A 175 -6.17 -5.26 8.97
C ALA A 175 -6.15 -4.51 7.64
N PHE A 176 -5.71 -3.24 7.63
CA PHE A 176 -5.60 -2.46 6.40
C PHE A 176 -4.57 -3.01 5.42
N ASN A 177 -3.42 -3.49 5.90
CA ASN A 177 -2.40 -4.10 5.05
C ASN A 177 -2.85 -5.45 4.49
N MET A 178 -3.55 -6.27 5.27
CA MET A 178 -4.16 -7.50 4.78
C MET A 178 -5.22 -7.21 3.70
N LEU A 179 -6.06 -6.19 3.92
CA LEU A 179 -7.05 -5.74 2.93
C LEU A 179 -6.38 -5.21 1.65
N TYR A 180 -5.28 -4.45 1.78
CA TYR A 180 -4.46 -4.01 0.65
C TYR A 180 -4.03 -5.19 -0.21
N GLY A 181 -3.36 -6.18 0.39
CA GLY A 181 -2.81 -7.31 -0.33
C GLY A 181 -3.91 -8.18 -0.96
N LEU A 182 -5.04 -8.35 -0.26
CA LEU A 182 -6.23 -9.03 -0.76
C LEU A 182 -6.76 -8.37 -2.05
N VAL A 183 -7.05 -7.06 -1.98
CA VAL A 183 -7.59 -6.31 -3.11
C VAL A 183 -6.60 -6.29 -4.27
N ALA A 184 -5.32 -6.01 -4.00
CA ALA A 184 -4.27 -5.94 -5.02
C ALA A 184 -4.12 -7.25 -5.80
N LEU A 185 -4.05 -8.41 -5.14
CA LEU A 185 -3.87 -9.70 -5.85
C LEU A 185 -5.14 -10.18 -6.56
N ILE A 186 -6.33 -9.96 -6.01
CA ILE A 186 -7.58 -10.26 -6.70
C ILE A 186 -7.68 -9.43 -7.98
N LEU A 187 -7.40 -8.12 -7.89
CA LEU A 187 -7.41 -7.24 -9.05
C LEU A 187 -6.31 -7.61 -10.05
N THR A 188 -5.08 -7.89 -9.61
CA THR A 188 -3.99 -8.37 -10.47
C THR A 188 -4.42 -9.58 -11.28
N ARG A 189 -5.08 -10.55 -10.63
CA ARG A 189 -5.56 -11.77 -11.28
C ARG A 189 -6.66 -11.47 -12.30
N SER A 190 -7.61 -10.62 -11.93
CA SER A 190 -8.72 -10.20 -12.79
C SER A 190 -8.23 -9.45 -14.04
N LEU A 191 -7.44 -8.39 -13.85
CA LEU A 191 -6.87 -7.55 -14.90
C LEU A 191 -5.98 -8.37 -15.85
N SER A 192 -5.06 -9.18 -15.31
CA SER A 192 -4.20 -10.01 -16.15
C SER A 192 -5.00 -11.06 -16.92
N GLY A 193 -6.00 -11.69 -16.28
CA GLY A 193 -6.90 -12.64 -16.92
C GLY A 193 -7.68 -12.04 -18.08
N ALA A 194 -8.26 -10.85 -17.88
CA ALA A 194 -9.00 -10.12 -18.90
C ALA A 194 -8.11 -9.74 -20.10
N LEU A 195 -6.87 -9.29 -19.84
CA LEU A 195 -5.91 -8.92 -20.88
C LEU A 195 -5.40 -10.14 -21.66
N PHE A 196 -5.25 -11.30 -21.02
CA PHE A 196 -4.93 -12.55 -21.72
C PHE A 196 -6.14 -13.08 -22.51
N GLY A 197 -7.36 -12.97 -21.98
CA GLY A 197 -8.60 -13.39 -22.62
C GLY A 197 -8.94 -12.57 -23.88
N ARG A 198 -8.87 -11.24 -23.80
CA ARG A 198 -9.08 -10.34 -24.96
C ARG A 198 -8.18 -10.68 -26.14
N ARG A 199 -6.94 -11.14 -25.89
CA ARG A 199 -6.02 -11.50 -26.98
C ARG A 199 -6.34 -12.80 -27.69
N LYS A 200 -6.99 -13.76 -27.03
CA LYS A 200 -7.41 -14.99 -27.70
C LYS A 200 -8.55 -14.74 -28.70
N GLN A 201 -9.35 -13.68 -28.51
CA GLN A 201 -10.46 -13.33 -29.40
C GLN A 201 -10.07 -12.47 -30.60
N VAL A 202 -8.92 -11.79 -30.58
CA VAL A 202 -8.46 -10.94 -31.71
C VAL A 202 -7.63 -11.75 -32.75
N ILE A 203 -7.37 -13.03 -32.49
CA ILE A 203 -6.56 -13.91 -33.37
C ILE A 203 -7.44 -14.98 -34.06
N LEU A 204 -8.75 -14.94 -33.85
CA LEU A 204 -9.77 -15.70 -34.60
C LEU A 204 -10.42 -14.77 -35.63
#